data_AF-A0AAW4KKT6-F1
#
_entry.id   AF-A0AAW4KKT6-F1
#
_cell.length_a   1.000
_cell.length_b   1.000
_cell.length_c   1.000
_cell.angle_alpha   90.00
_cell.angle_beta   90.00
_cell.angle_gamma   90.00
#
_symmetry.space_group_name_H-M   'P 1'
#
loop_
_entity.id
_entity.type
_entity.pdbx_description
1 polymer ?
#
loop_
_entity_poly.entity_id
_entity_poly.type
_entity_poly.pdbx_seq_one_letter_code
_entity_poly.pdbx_strand_id
1 'polypeptide(L)'
;SAMEKVAVSKMRKAQMRMAASRPYAERIRQVIGHLANANPEYRHPFMIDRAVKRVGYVVVSSDRGLCGGLNTNLFKALVKDMAVNRENGVEIDLCVVGSKGAAFFRNFGGNVVAA
;
A
#
# COMPACT_ATOMS: atom_id res chain seq x y z
N SER A 1 25.30 16.67 3.16
CA SER A 1 24.80 17.93 2.55
C SER A 1 23.60 18.49 3.33
N ALA A 2 23.20 19.76 3.16
CA ALA A 2 22.10 20.35 3.96
C ALA A 2 20.78 19.58 3.87
N MET A 3 20.43 19.07 2.68
CA MET A 3 19.23 18.27 2.46
C MET A 3 19.27 16.92 3.18
N GLU A 4 20.45 16.30 3.25
CA GLU A 4 20.68 15.05 3.97
C GLU A 4 20.43 15.20 5.47
N LYS A 5 20.96 16.26 6.10
CA LYS A 5 20.71 16.55 7.53
C LYS A 5 19.21 16.77 7.81
N VAL A 6 18.51 17.47 6.91
CA VAL A 6 17.05 17.65 7.01
C VAL A 6 16.31 16.32 6.84
N ALA A 7 16.73 15.48 5.90
CA ALA A 7 16.13 14.17 5.65
C ALA A 7 16.28 13.25 6.87
N VAL A 8 17.46 13.21 7.49
CA VAL A 8 17.73 12.43 8.72
C VAL A 8 16.81 12.87 9.86
N SER A 9 16.67 14.18 10.08
CA SER A 9 15.75 14.71 11.11
C SER A 9 14.29 14.30 10.85
N LYS A 10 13.81 14.43 9.61
CA LYS A 10 12.46 14.00 9.21
C LYS A 10 12.26 12.49 9.34
N MET A 11 13.27 11.69 8.98
CA MET A 11 13.25 10.23 9.11
C MET A 11 13.10 9.81 10.56
N ARG A 12 13.89 10.40 11.47
CA ARG A 12 13.77 10.12 12.91
C ARG A 12 12.38 10.42 13.44
N LYS A 13 11.79 11.56 13.05
CA LYS A 13 10.41 11.92 13.42
C LYS A 13 9.38 10.93 12.86
N ALA A 14 9.56 10.46 11.62
CA ALA A 14 8.70 9.45 11.03
C ALA A 14 8.78 8.10 11.77
N GLN A 15 10.00 7.66 12.11
CA GLN A 15 10.22 6.43 12.88
C GLN A 15 9.56 6.48 14.26
N MET A 16 9.68 7.61 14.97
CA MET A 16 9.02 7.77 16.27
C MET A 16 7.50 7.70 16.17
N ARG A 17 6.89 8.31 15.15
CA ARG A 17 5.43 8.21 14.91
C ARG A 17 5.00 6.79 14.60
N MET A 18 5.76 6.09 13.77
CA MET A 18 5.51 4.69 13.45
C MET A 18 5.55 3.83 14.73
N ALA A 19 6.58 4.00 15.56
CA ALA A 19 6.71 3.28 16.83
C ALA A 19 5.53 3.56 17.78
N ALA A 20 5.09 4.82 17.89
CA ALA A 20 3.94 5.19 18.71
C ALA A 20 2.61 4.61 18.20
N SER A 21 2.45 4.44 16.88
CA SER A 21 1.24 3.87 16.28
C SER A 21 1.15 2.33 16.37
N ARG A 22 2.30 1.68 16.57
CA ARG A 22 2.44 0.22 16.48
C ARG A 22 1.60 -0.55 17.52
N PRO A 23 1.55 -0.15 18.82
CA PRO A 23 0.75 -0.85 19.81
C PRO A 23 -0.74 -0.92 19.47
N TYR A 24 -1.29 0.13 18.85
CA TYR A 24 -2.70 0.17 18.44
C TYR A 24 -2.97 -0.86 17.34
N ALA A 25 -2.14 -0.91 16.30
CA ALA A 25 -2.28 -1.86 15.20
C ALA A 25 -2.11 -3.31 15.68
N GLU A 26 -1.18 -3.56 16.61
CA GLU A 26 -0.98 -4.87 17.22
C GLU A 26 -2.18 -5.29 18.06
N ARG A 27 -2.74 -4.38 18.87
CA ARG A 27 -3.90 -4.68 19.71
C ARG A 27 -5.15 -4.98 18.90
N ILE A 28 -5.40 -4.22 17.84
CA ILE A 28 -6.51 -4.50 16.91
C ILE A 28 -6.34 -5.88 16.27
N ARG A 29 -5.14 -6.20 15.79
CA ARG A 29 -4.88 -7.51 15.17
C ARG A 29 -5.11 -8.66 16.15
N GLN A 30 -4.73 -8.51 17.42
CA GLN A 30 -5.01 -9.51 18.46
C GLN A 30 -6.51 -9.73 18.65
N VAL A 31 -7.28 -8.64 18.78
CA VAL A 31 -8.73 -8.72 18.98
C VAL A 31 -9.43 -9.34 17.76
N ILE A 32 -9.08 -8.91 16.55
CA ILE A 32 -9.62 -9.49 15.31
C ILE A 32 -9.24 -10.97 15.20
N GLY A 33 -8.00 -11.35 15.54
CA GLY A 33 -7.56 -12.74 15.52
C GLY A 33 -8.33 -13.62 16.50
N HIS A 34 -8.62 -13.12 17.71
CA HIS A 34 -9.46 -13.84 18.66
C HIS A 34 -10.89 -14.02 18.13
N LEU A 35 -11.46 -12.98 17.50
CA LEU A 35 -12.79 -13.06 16.89
C LEU A 35 -12.85 -14.04 15.72
N ALA A 36 -11.80 -14.11 14.90
CA ALA A 36 -11.73 -15.03 13.77
C ALA A 36 -11.64 -16.51 14.19
N ASN A 37 -11.05 -16.80 15.36
CA ASN A 37 -10.96 -18.15 15.93
C ASN A 37 -12.20 -18.58 16.73
N ALA A 38 -12.97 -17.63 17.26
CA ALA A 38 -14.31 -17.93 17.75
C ALA A 38 -15.13 -18.40 16.53
N ASN A 39 -15.85 -19.52 16.59
CA ASN A 39 -16.74 -19.97 15.52
C ASN A 39 -18.01 -19.11 15.55
N PRO A 40 -18.11 -18.01 14.78
CA PRO A 40 -19.29 -17.17 14.85
C PRO A 40 -20.31 -17.73 13.86
N GLU A 41 -21.61 -17.67 14.18
CA GLU A 41 -22.64 -18.04 13.19
C GLU A 41 -22.57 -17.15 11.94
N TYR A 42 -22.02 -15.94 12.09
CA TYR A 42 -21.81 -14.97 11.01
C TYR A 42 -20.32 -14.77 10.71
N ARG A 43 -19.90 -14.99 9.46
CA ARG A 43 -18.55 -14.68 8.97
C ARG A 43 -18.54 -13.37 8.20
N HIS A 44 -17.67 -12.46 8.60
CA HIS A 44 -17.51 -11.16 7.91
C HIS A 44 -16.95 -11.36 6.48
N PRO A 45 -17.41 -10.61 5.46
CA PRO A 45 -16.92 -10.77 4.08
C PRO A 45 -15.39 -10.70 3.89
N PHE A 46 -14.69 -9.91 4.72
CA PHE A 46 -13.21 -9.83 4.70
C PHE A 46 -12.50 -11.01 5.40
N MET A 47 -13.24 -11.97 5.95
CA MET A 47 -12.72 -13.18 6.59
C MET A 47 -13.03 -14.45 5.77
N ILE A 48 -13.57 -14.30 4.55
CA ILE A 48 -13.96 -15.41 3.67
C ILE A 48 -13.16 -15.31 2.38
N ASP A 49 -12.48 -16.39 2.02
CA ASP A 49 -11.79 -16.49 0.74
C ASP A 49 -12.81 -16.63 -0.41
N ARG A 50 -12.55 -15.92 -1.50
CA ARG A 50 -13.39 -15.91 -2.70
C ARG A 50 -12.53 -15.90 -3.94
N ALA A 51 -13.10 -16.35 -5.06
CA ALA A 51 -12.46 -16.22 -6.35
C ALA A 51 -12.18 -14.74 -6.69
N VAL A 52 -10.93 -14.45 -7.05
CA VAL A 52 -10.47 -13.10 -7.31
C VAL A 52 -10.83 -12.72 -8.75
N LYS A 53 -11.82 -11.84 -8.91
CA LYS A 53 -12.20 -11.24 -10.21
C LYS A 53 -11.59 -9.87 -10.42
N ARG A 54 -11.28 -9.17 -9.33
CA ARG A 54 -10.72 -7.83 -9.32
C ARG A 54 -9.81 -7.63 -8.12
N VAL A 55 -8.69 -6.92 -8.32
CA VAL A 55 -7.72 -6.56 -7.29
C VAL A 55 -7.58 -5.04 -7.22
N GLY A 56 -7.57 -4.50 -6.00
CA GLY A 56 -7.27 -3.10 -5.73
C GLY A 56 -5.87 -2.94 -5.15
N TYR A 57 -5.05 -2.07 -5.73
CA TYR A 57 -3.75 -1.72 -5.17
C TYR A 57 -3.81 -0.34 -4.50
N VAL A 58 -3.38 -0.28 -3.23
CA VAL A 58 -3.11 0.98 -2.54
C VAL A 58 -1.62 1.28 -2.69
N VAL A 59 -1.28 2.18 -3.60
CA VAL A 59 0.10 2.50 -3.97
C VAL A 59 0.57 3.74 -3.21
N VAL A 60 1.47 3.56 -2.26
CA VAL A 60 2.03 4.67 -1.49
C VAL A 60 3.38 5.07 -2.06
N SER A 61 3.45 6.27 -2.64
CA SER A 61 4.64 6.87 -3.24
C SER A 61 5.05 8.15 -2.50
N SER A 62 6.24 8.67 -2.79
CA SER A 62 6.65 9.97 -2.23
C SER A 62 6.05 11.15 -3.00
N ASP A 63 5.81 12.27 -2.32
CA ASP A 63 5.45 13.53 -2.99
C ASP A 63 6.65 14.19 -3.67
N ARG A 64 7.85 14.00 -3.09
CA ARG A 64 9.09 14.64 -3.51
C ARG A 64 10.05 13.63 -4.13
N GLY A 65 10.87 14.08 -5.07
CA GLY A 65 11.96 13.30 -5.66
C GLY A 65 13.22 13.25 -4.78
N LEU A 66 14.37 12.98 -5.40
CA LEU A 66 15.68 12.86 -4.73
C LEU A 66 15.72 11.76 -3.66
N CYS A 67 14.98 10.67 -3.90
CA CYS A 67 14.89 9.48 -3.03
C CYS A 67 15.57 8.24 -3.67
N GLY A 68 16.49 8.45 -4.60
CA GLY A 68 17.14 7.38 -5.35
C GLY A 68 16.12 6.50 -6.09
N GLY A 69 16.31 5.18 -6.01
CA GLY A 69 15.47 4.19 -6.67
C GLY A 69 14.15 3.85 -5.96
N LEU A 70 13.78 4.52 -4.86
CA LEU A 70 12.65 4.10 -4.01
C LEU A 70 11.35 3.92 -4.80
N ASN A 71 10.87 4.98 -5.47
CA ASN A 71 9.63 4.92 -6.24
C ASN A 71 9.78 4.03 -7.48
N THR A 72 10.92 4.11 -8.17
CA THR A 72 11.17 3.32 -9.38
C THR A 72 11.12 1.82 -9.10
N ASN A 73 11.72 1.37 -8.00
CA ASN A 73 11.72 -0.04 -7.60
C ASN A 73 10.32 -0.51 -7.21
N LEU A 74 9.56 0.33 -6.48
CA LEU A 74 8.16 0.07 -6.16
C LEU A 74 7.31 -0.10 -7.43
N PHE A 75 7.40 0.85 -8.37
CA PHE A 75 6.59 0.81 -9.60
C PHE A 75 6.95 -0.38 -10.49
N LYS A 76 8.23 -0.74 -10.59
CA LYS A 76 8.65 -1.94 -11.34
C LYS A 76 8.04 -3.22 -10.76
N ALA A 77 8.10 -3.38 -9.43
CA ALA A 77 7.51 -4.54 -8.77
C ALA A 77 5.99 -4.60 -8.95
N LEU A 78 5.32 -3.45 -8.79
CA LEU A 78 3.88 -3.33 -8.96
C LEU A 78 3.43 -3.63 -10.39
N VAL A 79 4.09 -3.06 -11.40
CA VAL A 79 3.76 -3.32 -12.81
C VAL A 79 3.91 -4.80 -13.16
N LYS A 80 4.94 -5.47 -12.63
CA LYS A 80 5.12 -6.92 -12.80
C LYS A 80 3.95 -7.70 -12.21
N ASP A 81 3.53 -7.36 -10.99
CA ASP A 81 2.41 -8.03 -10.32
C ASP A 81 1.06 -7.75 -11.03
N MET A 82 0.87 -6.53 -11.51
CA MET A 82 -0.29 -6.15 -12.33
C MET A 82 -0.34 -6.94 -13.65
N ALA A 83 0.80 -7.19 -14.28
CA ALA A 83 0.85 -7.99 -15.51
C ALA A 83 0.37 -9.43 -15.25
N VAL A 84 0.85 -10.07 -14.17
CA VAL A 84 0.41 -11.43 -13.79
C VAL A 84 -1.09 -11.48 -13.54
N ASN A 85 -1.65 -10.52 -12.80
CA ASN A 85 -3.09 -10.49 -12.54
C ASN A 85 -3.90 -10.26 -13.82
N ARG A 86 -3.41 -9.40 -14.72
CA ARG A 86 -4.06 -9.15 -16.01
C ARG A 86 -4.03 -10.39 -16.92
N GLU A 87 -2.93 -11.14 -16.95
CA GLU A 87 -2.82 -12.40 -17.67
C GLU A 87 -3.82 -13.45 -17.15
N ASN A 88 -4.09 -13.44 -15.85
CA ASN A 88 -5.13 -14.27 -15.24
C ASN A 88 -6.56 -13.74 -15.45
N GLY A 89 -6.75 -12.68 -16.26
CA GLY A 89 -8.06 -12.09 -16.54
C GLY A 89 -8.66 -11.31 -15.37
N VAL A 90 -7.85 -10.93 -14.38
CA VAL A 90 -8.29 -10.18 -13.19
C VAL A 90 -8.22 -8.69 -13.47
N GLU A 91 -9.32 -7.99 -13.17
CA GLU A 91 -9.39 -6.53 -13.31
C GLU A 91 -8.57 -5.82 -12.21
N ILE A 92 -8.03 -4.63 -12.52
CA ILE A 92 -7.10 -3.93 -11.64
C ILE A 92 -7.55 -2.49 -11.42
N ASP A 93 -7.74 -2.13 -10.15
CA ASP A 93 -8.01 -0.77 -9.69
C ASP A 93 -6.84 -0.24 -8.86
N LEU A 94 -6.54 1.05 -9.00
CA LEU A 94 -5.43 1.71 -8.32
C LEU A 94 -5.95 2.85 -7.44
N CYS A 95 -5.57 2.83 -6.17
CA CYS A 95 -5.67 3.94 -5.23
C CYS A 95 -4.26 4.46 -4.97
N VAL A 96 -3.94 5.67 -5.43
CA VAL A 96 -2.56 6.16 -5.46
C VAL A 96 -2.37 7.27 -4.44
N VAL A 97 -1.52 7.05 -3.44
CA VAL A 97 -1.14 8.07 -2.47
C VAL A 97 0.22 8.64 -2.87
N GLY A 98 0.25 9.95 -3.10
CA GLY A 98 1.47 10.73 -3.29
C GLY A 98 1.72 11.18 -4.73
N SER A 99 2.31 12.37 -4.88
CA SER A 99 2.40 13.06 -6.17
C SER A 99 3.24 12.32 -7.23
N LYS A 100 4.26 11.55 -6.84
CA LYS A 100 5.09 10.82 -7.82
C LYS A 100 4.37 9.61 -8.40
N GLY A 101 3.57 8.90 -7.61
CA GLY A 101 2.70 7.82 -8.08
C GLY A 101 1.62 8.36 -9.01
N ALA A 102 0.94 9.43 -8.61
CA ALA A 102 -0.12 10.03 -9.43
C ALA A 102 0.42 10.51 -10.79
N ALA A 103 1.62 11.10 -10.80
CA ALA A 103 2.30 11.47 -12.05
C ALA A 103 2.71 10.25 -12.89
N PHE A 104 3.19 9.18 -12.25
CA PHE A 104 3.58 7.95 -12.95
C PHE A 104 2.38 7.30 -13.64
N PHE A 105 1.28 7.04 -12.91
CA PHE A 105 0.11 6.35 -13.46
C PHE A 105 -0.69 7.20 -14.45
N ARG A 106 -0.61 8.53 -14.37
CA ARG A 106 -1.14 9.41 -15.42
C ARG A 106 -0.46 9.21 -16.77
N ASN A 107 0.84 8.89 -16.79
CA ASN A 107 1.59 8.65 -18.03
C ASN A 107 1.62 7.18 -18.44
N PHE A 108 1.78 6.28 -17.47
CA PHE A 108 1.85 4.84 -17.69
C PHE A 108 0.48 4.23 -18.06
N GLY A 109 -0.60 4.87 -17.60
CA GLY A 109 -1.95 4.34 -17.69
C GLY A 109 -2.28 3.37 -16.55
N GLY A 110 -3.56 3.02 -16.44
CA GLY A 110 -4.11 2.22 -15.34
C GLY A 110 -5.41 2.83 -14.82
N ASN A 111 -6.27 2.01 -14.24
CA ASN A 111 -7.55 2.48 -13.71
C ASN A 111 -7.35 3.09 -12.31
N VAL A 112 -7.01 4.38 -12.25
CA VAL A 112 -6.86 5.10 -10.98
C VAL A 112 -8.25 5.55 -10.50
N VAL A 113 -8.76 4.87 -9.48
CA VAL A 113 -10.10 5.13 -8.90
C VAL A 113 -10.07 6.15 -7.77
N ALA A 114 -8.90 6.37 -7.15
CA ALA A 114 -8.68 7.36 -6.11
C ALA A 114 -7.20 7.82 -6.12
N ALA A 115 -6.95 9.12 -5.92
CA ALA A 115 -5.60 9.70 -5.86
C ALA A 115 -5.53 10.92 -4.94
#